data_AF-A0A852JUV6-F1
#
_entry.id   AF-A0A852JUV6-F1
#
_cell.length_a   1.000
_cell.length_b   1.000
_cell.length_c   1.000
_cell.angle_alpha   90.00
_cell.angle_beta   90.00
_cell.angle_gamma   90.00
#
_symmetry.space_group_name_H-M   'P 1'
#
loop_
_entity.id
_entity.type
_entity.pdbx_description
1 polymer ?
#
loop_
_entity_poly.entity_id
_entity_poly.type
_entity_poly.pdbx_seq_one_letter_code
_entity_poly.pdbx_strand_id
1 'polypeptide(L)'
;KMPSSIPEADRRHRASAAFSLSFLSLIFSITAFSSSYWCEGTRKVAKPFCKGDSKGDLCIRFNSADGNGSQAVQYIWETGDDKFVEKKFHAGIWYSCEEMINEEGEKCRSFISLTPASDRGVLWLSIVAELLYVVLLLIGNILMSVEICYYSSVIDGLKINAFSAVVTVLAGLLGMVAHMMYTTVFQMTVNLGPEDWRPHTWDYGWSYG
;
A
#
# COMPACT_ATOMS: atom_id res chain seq x y z
N LYS A 1 -8.50 33.55 -48.79
CA LYS A 1 -8.81 32.33 -47.99
C LYS A 1 -7.60 32.08 -47.10
N MET A 2 -7.62 32.60 -45.88
CA MET A 2 -6.53 32.43 -44.92
C MET A 2 -6.62 31.04 -44.27
N PRO A 3 -5.53 30.26 -44.20
CA PRO A 3 -5.45 29.11 -43.33
C PRO A 3 -4.44 29.40 -42.21
N SER A 4 -4.83 29.44 -40.93
CA SER A 4 -3.86 29.33 -39.80
C SER A 4 -4.44 29.32 -38.38
N SER A 5 -5.67 28.84 -38.15
CA SER A 5 -6.15 28.59 -36.77
C SER A 5 -5.84 27.18 -36.24
N ILE A 6 -5.22 26.32 -37.06
CA ILE A 6 -4.98 24.89 -36.75
C ILE A 6 -3.84 24.64 -35.73
N PRO A 7 -2.72 25.39 -35.68
CA PRO A 7 -1.60 25.08 -34.78
C PRO A 7 -1.90 25.32 -33.29
N GLU A 8 -2.71 26.33 -32.97
CA GLU A 8 -3.00 26.68 -31.57
C GLU A 8 -4.02 25.74 -30.91
N ALA A 9 -5.01 25.27 -31.68
CA ALA A 9 -6.00 24.32 -31.20
C ALA A 9 -5.35 22.98 -30.85
N ASP A 10 -4.49 22.45 -31.73
CA ASP A 10 -3.76 21.20 -31.49
C ASP A 10 -2.81 21.30 -30.27
N ARG A 11 -2.11 22.44 -30.10
CA ARG A 11 -1.27 22.69 -28.91
C ARG A 11 -2.07 22.66 -27.60
N ARG A 12 -3.25 23.31 -27.57
CA ARG A 12 -4.11 23.34 -26.37
C ARG A 12 -4.68 21.97 -26.03
N HIS A 13 -5.09 21.19 -27.03
CA HIS A 13 -5.56 19.83 -26.81
C HIS A 13 -4.47 18.96 -26.19
N ARG A 14 -3.23 19.04 -26.69
CA ARG A 14 -2.08 18.32 -26.14
C ARG A 14 -1.75 18.74 -24.70
N ALA A 15 -1.71 20.05 -24.42
CA ALA A 15 -1.45 20.57 -23.08
C ALA A 15 -2.55 20.16 -22.08
N SER A 16 -3.82 20.25 -22.48
CA SER A 16 -4.96 19.81 -21.67
C SER A 16 -4.94 18.31 -21.39
N ALA A 17 -4.60 17.49 -22.38
CA ALA A 17 -4.46 16.05 -22.20
C ALA A 17 -3.28 15.71 -21.25
N ALA A 18 -2.14 16.36 -21.43
CA ALA A 18 -0.97 16.17 -20.57
C ALA A 18 -1.26 16.56 -19.11
N PHE A 19 -1.93 17.70 -18.90
CA PHE A 19 -2.38 18.13 -17.59
C PHE A 19 -3.37 17.13 -16.97
N SER A 20 -4.38 16.70 -17.73
CA SER A 20 -5.38 15.74 -17.24
C SER A 20 -4.75 14.42 -16.81
N LEU A 21 -3.81 13.89 -17.60
CA LEU A 21 -3.07 12.67 -17.26
C LEU A 21 -2.17 12.85 -16.03
N SER A 22 -1.47 13.99 -15.93
CA SER A 22 -0.61 14.29 -14.79
C SER A 22 -1.41 14.51 -13.50
N PHE A 23 -2.62 15.05 -13.62
CA PHE A 23 -3.53 15.26 -12.50
C PHE A 23 -4.13 13.93 -12.01
N LEU A 24 -4.54 13.05 -12.94
CA LEU A 24 -4.97 11.69 -12.61
C LEU A 24 -3.84 10.89 -11.94
N SER A 25 -2.62 10.99 -12.47
CA SER A 25 -1.43 10.36 -11.88
C SER A 25 -1.20 10.84 -10.45
N LEU A 26 -1.35 12.14 -10.19
CA LEU A 26 -1.24 12.70 -8.84
C LEU A 26 -2.32 12.15 -7.89
N ILE A 27 -3.58 12.09 -8.32
CA ILE A 27 -4.67 11.52 -7.51
C ILE A 27 -4.39 10.06 -7.17
N PHE A 28 -3.99 9.25 -8.14
CA PHE A 28 -3.64 7.85 -7.89
C PHE A 28 -2.45 7.73 -6.95
N SER A 29 -1.43 8.58 -7.09
CA SER A 29 -0.25 8.57 -6.21
C SER A 29 -0.59 8.92 -4.77
N ILE A 30 -1.44 9.93 -4.54
CA ILE A 30 -1.90 10.29 -3.19
C ILE A 30 -2.76 9.17 -2.60
N THR A 31 -3.65 8.59 -3.41
CA THR A 31 -4.50 7.47 -3.00
C THR A 31 -3.65 6.25 -2.63
N ALA A 32 -2.64 5.93 -3.44
CA ALA A 32 -1.70 4.87 -3.16
C ALA A 32 -0.94 5.14 -1.86
N PHE A 33 -0.32 6.31 -1.71
CA PHE A 33 0.45 6.68 -0.52
C PHE A 33 -0.34 6.65 0.80
N SER A 34 -1.63 6.93 0.74
CA SER A 34 -2.54 6.88 1.91
C SER A 34 -3.17 5.51 2.14
N SER A 35 -3.19 4.65 1.13
CA SER A 35 -3.78 3.33 1.20
C SER A 35 -2.93 2.35 2.02
N SER A 36 -3.61 1.44 2.72
CA SER A 36 -2.99 0.29 3.39
C SER A 36 -2.93 -0.96 2.51
N TYR A 37 -3.31 -0.88 1.24
CA TYR A 37 -3.43 -2.01 0.32
C TYR A 37 -2.28 -2.11 -0.69
N TRP A 38 -1.04 -1.89 -0.23
CA TRP A 38 0.15 -2.05 -1.09
C TRP A 38 0.50 -3.52 -1.25
N CYS A 39 0.40 -4.28 -0.16
CA CYS A 39 0.61 -5.70 -0.12
C CYS A 39 -0.56 -6.35 0.61
N GLU A 40 -1.07 -7.43 0.06
CA GLU A 40 -2.15 -8.22 0.65
C GLU A 40 -1.67 -9.65 0.81
N GLY A 41 -2.16 -10.35 1.81
CA GLY A 41 -1.77 -11.73 1.99
C GLY A 41 -2.56 -12.45 3.06
N THR A 42 -2.13 -13.68 3.33
CA THR A 42 -2.70 -14.51 4.38
C THR A 42 -1.64 -14.97 5.35
N ARG A 43 -2.07 -15.15 6.58
CA ARG A 43 -1.25 -15.63 7.68
C ARG A 43 -1.95 -16.75 8.42
N LYS A 44 -1.26 -17.89 8.54
CA LYS A 44 -1.73 -19.02 9.35
C LYS A 44 -1.51 -18.73 10.84
N VAL A 45 -2.59 -18.65 11.60
CA VAL A 45 -2.56 -18.48 13.06
C VAL A 45 -3.27 -19.68 13.69
N ALA A 46 -2.71 -20.24 14.76
CA ALA A 46 -3.35 -21.33 15.48
C ALA A 46 -4.71 -20.87 16.02
N LYS A 47 -5.75 -21.68 15.81
CA LYS A 47 -7.10 -21.44 16.32
C LYS A 47 -7.06 -21.19 17.84
N PRO A 48 -7.71 -20.14 18.34
CA PRO A 48 -7.85 -19.95 19.78
C PRO A 48 -8.73 -21.06 20.37
N PHE A 49 -8.57 -21.34 21.66
CA PHE A 49 -9.43 -22.29 22.37
C PHE A 49 -10.81 -21.67 22.59
N CYS A 50 -11.88 -22.44 22.36
CA CYS A 50 -13.25 -21.96 22.62
C CYS A 50 -13.42 -21.67 24.12
N LYS A 51 -13.94 -20.48 24.47
CA LYS A 51 -14.42 -20.18 25.82
C LYS A 51 -15.93 -20.38 25.88
N GLY A 52 -16.39 -21.47 26.50
CA GLY A 52 -17.81 -21.78 26.66
C GLY A 52 -18.42 -22.54 25.46
N ASP A 53 -19.74 -22.50 25.34
CA ASP A 53 -20.51 -23.28 24.35
C ASP A 53 -20.70 -22.55 23.00
N SER A 54 -19.67 -21.81 22.57
CA SER A 54 -19.67 -21.14 21.27
C SER A 54 -19.55 -22.19 20.15
N LYS A 55 -20.65 -22.46 19.45
CA LYS A 55 -20.69 -23.28 18.22
C LYS A 55 -20.09 -22.47 17.06
N GLY A 56 -18.82 -22.70 16.74
CA GLY A 56 -18.19 -22.18 15.52
C GLY A 56 -16.93 -22.95 15.14
N ASP A 57 -16.65 -23.08 13.85
CA ASP A 57 -15.51 -23.81 13.27
C ASP A 57 -14.14 -23.10 13.47
N LEU A 58 -14.17 -21.90 14.06
CA LEU A 58 -13.02 -20.99 14.23
C LEU A 58 -12.26 -21.14 15.57
N CYS A 59 -12.67 -22.08 16.43
CA CYS A 59 -12.00 -22.32 17.72
C CYS A 59 -11.82 -23.81 18.00
N ILE A 60 -10.74 -24.15 18.72
CA ILE A 60 -10.43 -25.54 19.08
C ILE A 60 -11.33 -25.92 20.26
N ARG A 61 -12.20 -26.92 20.04
CA ARG A 61 -13.07 -27.47 21.09
C ARG A 61 -12.37 -28.63 21.79
N PHE A 62 -12.53 -28.67 23.10
CA PHE A 62 -12.12 -29.82 23.88
C PHE A 62 -13.35 -30.58 24.37
N ASN A 63 -13.30 -31.92 24.32
CA ASN A 63 -14.27 -32.72 25.05
C ASN A 63 -13.93 -32.64 26.54
N SER A 64 -14.76 -31.96 27.32
CA SER A 64 -14.84 -32.23 28.75
C SER A 64 -15.52 -33.58 28.91
N ALA A 65 -14.86 -34.53 29.57
CA ALA A 65 -15.56 -35.70 30.08
C ALA A 65 -16.54 -35.21 31.15
N ASP A 66 -17.83 -35.44 30.92
CA ASP A 66 -18.85 -35.31 31.96
C ASP A 66 -18.38 -36.06 33.21
N GLY A 67 -18.28 -35.36 34.34
CA GLY A 67 -18.24 -35.95 35.68
C GLY A 67 -16.89 -36.47 36.20
N ASN A 68 -16.35 -35.74 37.18
CA ASN A 68 -15.66 -36.28 38.37
C ASN A 68 -14.26 -36.94 38.26
N GLY A 69 -13.42 -36.56 37.32
CA GLY A 69 -12.02 -37.02 37.27
C GLY A 69 -11.02 -35.88 37.10
N SER A 70 -10.30 -35.51 38.16
CA SER A 70 -9.29 -34.43 38.20
C SER A 70 -7.99 -34.71 37.43
N GLN A 71 -7.98 -35.70 36.52
CA GLN A 71 -6.85 -36.00 35.63
C GLN A 71 -7.31 -36.43 34.22
N ALA A 72 -8.27 -35.72 33.63
CA ALA A 72 -8.57 -35.91 32.21
C ALA A 72 -7.51 -35.20 31.36
N VAL A 73 -6.63 -35.99 30.71
CA VAL A 73 -5.74 -35.49 29.66
C VAL A 73 -6.61 -35.01 28.50
N GLN A 74 -6.51 -33.72 28.19
CA GLN A 74 -7.31 -33.06 27.17
C GLN A 74 -6.70 -33.36 25.80
N TYR A 75 -7.37 -34.20 25.01
CA TYR A 75 -6.90 -34.54 23.66
C TYR A 75 -7.46 -33.55 22.63
N ILE A 76 -6.56 -32.95 21.85
CA ILE A 76 -6.89 -32.15 20.66
C ILE A 76 -6.84 -33.12 19.47
N TRP A 77 -7.99 -33.35 18.84
CA TRP A 77 -8.12 -34.29 17.72
C TRP A 77 -7.89 -33.62 16.35
N GLU A 78 -7.92 -32.29 16.28
CA GLU A 78 -7.58 -31.54 15.05
C GLU A 78 -6.09 -31.76 14.72
N THR A 79 -5.83 -32.42 13.59
CA THR A 79 -4.49 -32.83 13.16
C THR A 79 -4.13 -32.13 11.86
N GLY A 80 -2.90 -31.61 11.73
CA GLY A 80 -2.43 -30.97 10.49
C GLY A 80 -2.90 -29.52 10.32
N ASP A 81 -3.43 -29.18 9.14
CA ASP A 81 -3.86 -27.81 8.77
C ASP A 81 -5.14 -27.36 9.49
N ASP A 82 -5.96 -28.29 9.99
CA ASP A 82 -7.23 -27.99 10.68
C ASP A 82 -7.05 -27.19 11.98
N LYS A 83 -5.83 -27.16 12.53
CA LYS A 83 -5.48 -26.37 13.73
C LYS A 83 -5.31 -24.86 13.42
N PHE A 84 -5.16 -24.49 12.16
CA PHE A 84 -4.84 -23.12 11.76
C PHE A 84 -6.03 -22.45 11.09
N VAL A 85 -6.17 -21.14 11.35
CA VAL A 85 -7.05 -20.25 10.61
C VAL A 85 -6.19 -19.28 9.81
N GLU A 86 -6.53 -19.13 8.54
CA GLU A 86 -5.92 -18.15 7.67
C GLU A 86 -6.54 -16.78 7.93
N LYS A 87 -5.73 -15.84 8.41
CA LYS A 87 -6.10 -14.43 8.55
C LYS A 87 -5.65 -13.68 7.31
N LYS A 88 -6.56 -12.93 6.70
CA LYS A 88 -6.17 -11.94 5.70
C LYS A 88 -5.54 -10.73 6.38
N PHE A 89 -4.52 -10.18 5.75
CA PHE A 89 -3.93 -8.92 6.16
C PHE A 89 -3.69 -8.05 4.93
N HIS A 90 -3.74 -6.74 5.15
CA HIS A 90 -3.27 -5.74 4.21
C HIS A 90 -2.21 -4.88 4.88
N ALA A 91 -1.20 -4.49 4.11
CA ALA A 91 -0.08 -3.69 4.59
C ALA A 91 0.26 -2.60 3.58
N GLY A 92 0.32 -1.37 4.06
CA GLY A 92 0.86 -0.21 3.36
C GLY A 92 2.02 0.39 4.12
N ILE A 93 2.50 1.53 3.63
CA ILE A 93 3.69 2.19 4.17
C ILE A 93 3.53 2.66 5.64
N TRP A 94 2.29 2.96 6.04
CA TRP A 94 1.97 3.48 7.37
C TRP A 94 1.48 2.40 8.35
N TYR A 95 0.58 1.54 7.89
CA TYR A 95 -0.15 0.60 8.72
C TYR A 95 -0.23 -0.77 8.05
N SER A 96 -0.22 -1.82 8.88
CA SER A 96 -0.64 -3.16 8.51
C SER A 96 -1.81 -3.57 9.38
N CYS A 97 -2.91 -3.96 8.75
CA CYS A 97 -4.14 -4.36 9.41
C CYS A 97 -4.42 -5.85 9.14
N GLU A 98 -4.79 -6.57 10.19
CA GLU A 98 -5.13 -8.00 10.17
C GLU A 98 -6.60 -8.21 10.55
N GLU A 99 -7.28 -9.14 9.88
CA GLU A 99 -8.68 -9.51 10.19
C GLU A 99 -8.79 -10.23 11.54
N MET A 100 -9.85 -9.94 12.31
CA MET A 100 -10.10 -10.57 13.60
C MET A 100 -10.87 -11.90 13.46
N ILE A 101 -10.53 -12.91 14.26
CA ILE A 101 -11.13 -14.27 14.16
C ILE A 101 -12.56 -14.31 14.72
N ASN A 102 -12.85 -13.50 15.75
CA ASN A 102 -14.05 -13.65 16.58
C ASN A 102 -14.98 -12.42 16.56
N GLU A 103 -14.62 -11.36 15.85
CA GLU A 103 -15.31 -10.07 15.85
C GLU A 103 -15.29 -9.47 14.45
N GLU A 104 -16.36 -8.76 14.06
CA GLU A 104 -16.39 -7.98 12.82
C GLU A 104 -15.46 -6.77 12.97
N GLY A 105 -14.26 -6.85 12.39
CA GLY A 105 -13.30 -5.75 12.40
C GLY A 105 -11.87 -6.15 12.04
N GLU A 106 -11.02 -5.14 11.93
CA GLU A 106 -9.60 -5.27 11.63
C GLU A 106 -8.75 -4.66 12.75
N LYS A 107 -7.63 -5.32 13.05
CA LYS A 107 -6.64 -4.85 14.02
C LYS A 107 -5.47 -4.24 13.28
N CYS A 108 -5.34 -2.92 13.32
CA CYS A 108 -4.24 -2.21 12.69
C CYS A 108 -3.04 -2.01 13.63
N ARG A 109 -1.83 -2.20 13.09
CA ARG A 109 -0.55 -1.91 13.73
C ARG A 109 0.29 -1.05 12.80
N SER A 110 1.18 -0.21 13.36
CA SER A 110 2.04 0.63 12.52
C SER A 110 3.13 -0.20 11.85
N PHE A 111 3.36 0.02 10.55
CA PHE A 111 4.32 -0.78 9.79
C PHE A 111 5.76 -0.60 10.32
N ILE A 112 6.12 0.60 10.75
CA ILE A 112 7.43 0.90 11.36
C ILE A 112 7.73 0.08 12.62
N SER A 113 6.69 -0.36 13.36
CA SER A 113 6.86 -1.20 14.54
C SER A 113 7.21 -2.65 14.19
N LEU A 114 6.79 -3.10 13.00
CA LEU A 114 7.04 -4.42 12.46
C LEU A 114 8.42 -4.50 11.81
N THR A 115 8.89 -3.40 11.23
CA THR A 115 10.19 -3.32 10.55
C THR A 115 11.36 -3.52 11.53
N PRO A 116 12.31 -4.41 11.21
CA PRO A 116 13.51 -4.64 12.03
C PRO A 116 14.34 -3.35 12.16
N ALA A 117 15.02 -3.18 13.29
CA ALA A 117 15.69 -1.93 13.64
C ALA A 117 16.80 -1.52 12.64
N SER A 118 17.45 -2.49 11.97
CA SER A 118 18.46 -2.24 10.93
C SER A 118 17.89 -1.54 9.71
N ASP A 119 16.63 -1.83 9.35
CA ASP A 119 16.05 -1.44 8.06
C ASP A 119 15.08 -0.26 8.20
N ARG A 120 14.82 0.20 9.43
CA ARG A 120 14.02 1.41 9.71
C ARG A 120 14.57 2.64 8.99
N GLY A 121 15.90 2.75 8.87
CA GLY A 121 16.53 3.84 8.11
C GLY A 121 16.13 3.81 6.63
N VAL A 122 16.11 2.63 6.02
CA VAL A 122 15.72 2.44 4.62
C VAL A 122 14.23 2.73 4.43
N LEU A 123 13.39 2.33 5.39
CA LEU A 123 11.96 2.67 5.38
C LEU A 123 11.74 4.18 5.37
N TRP A 124 12.46 4.92 6.22
CA TRP A 124 12.37 6.38 6.26
C TRP A 124 12.80 7.02 4.93
N LEU A 125 13.86 6.50 4.32
CA LEU A 125 14.27 6.96 2.98
C LEU A 125 13.18 6.70 1.94
N SER A 126 12.50 5.55 2.01
CA SER A 126 11.35 5.25 1.15
C SER A 126 10.21 6.24 1.36
N ILE A 127 9.83 6.52 2.62
CA ILE A 127 8.76 7.49 2.95
C ILE A 127 9.11 8.90 2.43
N VAL A 128 10.36 9.33 2.62
CA VAL A 128 10.82 10.64 2.13
C VAL A 128 10.84 10.68 0.61
N ALA A 129 11.26 9.60 -0.05
CA ALA A 129 11.27 9.51 -1.51
C ALA A 129 9.85 9.55 -2.10
N GLU A 130 8.90 8.83 -1.52
CA GLU A 130 7.48 8.88 -1.89
C GLU A 130 6.88 10.28 -1.70
N LEU A 131 7.18 10.92 -0.56
CA LEU A 131 6.71 12.28 -0.30
C LEU A 131 7.32 13.29 -1.29
N LEU A 132 8.61 13.16 -1.59
CA LEU A 132 9.28 13.98 -2.59
C LEU A 132 8.68 13.75 -3.99
N TYR A 133 8.37 12.51 -4.35
CA TYR A 133 7.69 12.14 -5.58
C TYR A 133 6.34 12.87 -5.72
N VAL A 134 5.47 12.78 -4.71
CA VAL A 134 4.16 13.45 -4.71
C VAL A 134 4.31 14.98 -4.80
N VAL A 135 5.28 15.56 -4.09
CA VAL A 135 5.57 17.00 -4.14
C VAL A 135 6.05 17.43 -5.53
N LEU A 136 6.92 16.65 -6.18
CA LEU A 136 7.37 16.94 -7.53
C LEU A 136 6.23 16.85 -8.54
N LEU A 137 5.34 15.85 -8.43
CA LEU A 137 4.13 15.78 -9.25
C LEU A 137 3.20 16.97 -9.04
N LEU A 138 3.03 17.44 -7.80
CA LEU A 138 2.27 18.66 -7.49
C LEU A 138 2.88 19.87 -8.19
N ILE A 139 4.20 20.06 -8.09
CA ILE A 139 4.91 21.16 -8.76
C ILE A 139 4.75 21.06 -10.28
N GLY A 140 4.90 19.86 -10.86
CA GLY A 140 4.69 19.60 -12.28
C GLY A 140 3.29 19.99 -12.76
N ASN A 141 2.25 19.61 -12.00
CA ASN A 141 0.86 19.97 -12.27
C ASN A 141 0.60 21.48 -12.15
N ILE A 142 1.19 22.15 -11.18
CA ILE A 142 1.09 23.62 -11.03
C ILE A 142 1.71 24.31 -12.25
N LEU A 143 2.87 23.86 -12.72
CA LEU A 143 3.54 24.41 -13.91
C LEU A 143 2.69 24.23 -15.18
N MET A 144 2.10 23.04 -15.39
CA MET A 144 1.18 22.78 -16.50
C MET A 144 -0.08 23.65 -16.40
N SER A 145 -0.60 23.86 -15.19
CA SER A 145 -1.75 24.74 -14.96
C SER A 145 -1.44 26.19 -15.33
N VAL A 146 -0.24 26.69 -14.97
CA VAL A 146 0.20 28.04 -15.33
C VAL A 146 0.28 28.20 -16.85
N GLU A 147 0.76 27.19 -17.58
CA GLU A 147 0.78 27.21 -19.05
C GLU A 147 -0.63 27.32 -19.67
N ILE A 148 -1.63 26.65 -19.07
CA ILE A 148 -3.01 26.68 -19.56
C ILE A 148 -3.72 27.99 -19.20
N CYS A 149 -3.51 28.51 -17.98
CA CYS A 149 -4.22 29.67 -17.45
C CYS A 149 -3.64 31.00 -17.92
N TYR A 150 -2.31 31.13 -17.98
CA TYR A 150 -1.66 32.34 -18.46
C TYR A 150 -1.33 32.14 -19.93
N TYR A 151 -1.90 32.98 -20.80
CA TYR A 151 -1.51 33.13 -22.22
C TYR A 151 -0.06 33.63 -22.30
N SER A 152 0.87 32.74 -21.97
CA SER A 152 2.29 32.96 -21.98
C SER A 152 2.75 33.19 -23.41
N SER A 153 3.75 34.05 -23.60
CA SER A 153 4.38 34.18 -24.91
C SER A 153 4.85 32.79 -25.38
N VAL A 154 4.91 32.56 -26.70
CA VAL A 154 5.29 31.22 -27.24
C VAL A 154 6.63 30.73 -26.68
N ILE A 155 7.54 31.65 -26.38
CA ILE A 155 8.89 31.37 -25.82
C ILE A 155 8.80 31.00 -24.33
N ASP A 156 8.01 31.73 -23.55
CA ASP A 156 7.88 31.47 -22.11
C ASP A 156 7.05 30.21 -21.84
N GLY A 157 6.04 29.92 -22.68
CA GLY A 157 5.28 28.67 -22.64
C GLY A 157 6.16 27.44 -22.91
N LEU A 158 7.07 27.52 -23.91
CA LEU A 158 7.99 26.42 -24.22
C LEU A 158 8.95 26.12 -23.04
N LYS A 159 9.43 27.16 -22.34
CA LYS A 159 10.30 26.99 -21.17
C LYS A 159 9.58 26.34 -19.99
N ILE A 160 8.35 26.77 -19.70
CA ILE A 160 7.54 26.22 -18.60
C ILE A 160 7.20 24.75 -18.87
N ASN A 161 6.80 24.42 -20.11
CA ASN A 161 6.52 23.05 -20.51
C ASN A 161 7.77 22.15 -20.39
N ALA A 162 8.94 22.64 -20.82
CA ALA A 162 10.19 21.89 -20.67
C ALA A 162 10.55 21.63 -19.20
N PHE A 163 10.40 22.64 -18.33
CA PHE A 163 10.66 22.48 -16.90
C PHE A 163 9.66 21.52 -16.24
N SER A 164 8.37 21.63 -16.59
CA SER A 164 7.33 20.70 -16.14
C SER A 164 7.65 19.26 -16.55
N ALA A 165 8.05 19.03 -17.80
CA ALA A 165 8.43 17.72 -18.28
C ALA A 165 9.61 17.12 -17.49
N VAL A 166 10.66 17.91 -17.24
CA VAL A 166 11.81 17.46 -16.43
C VAL A 166 11.38 17.10 -15.01
N VAL A 167 10.57 17.94 -14.36
CA VAL A 167 10.07 17.68 -13.00
C VAL A 167 9.23 16.41 -12.95
N THR A 168 8.30 16.21 -13.90
CA THR A 168 7.45 15.02 -13.96
C THR A 168 8.25 13.75 -14.24
N VAL A 169 9.28 13.80 -15.08
CA VAL A 169 10.16 12.65 -15.33
C VAL A 169 10.99 12.29 -14.10
N LEU A 170 11.55 13.30 -13.42
CA LEU A 170 12.29 13.07 -12.17
C LEU A 170 11.39 12.49 -11.08
N ALA A 171 10.14 12.98 -10.99
CA ALA A 171 9.13 12.43 -10.10
C ALA A 171 8.92 10.93 -10.40
N GLY A 172 8.66 10.56 -11.65
CA GLY A 172 8.46 9.16 -12.05
C GLY A 172 9.66 8.26 -11.70
N LEU A 173 10.90 8.72 -11.94
CA LEU A 173 12.10 7.96 -11.59
C LEU A 173 12.24 7.75 -10.07
N LEU A 174 11.97 8.80 -9.28
CA LEU A 174 11.98 8.71 -7.82
C LEU A 174 10.89 7.79 -7.28
N GLY A 175 9.68 7.86 -7.84
CA GLY A 175 8.58 6.95 -7.51
C GLY A 175 8.99 5.50 -7.74
N MET A 176 9.51 5.16 -8.93
CA MET A 176 9.94 3.79 -9.22
C MET A 176 10.99 3.27 -8.23
N VAL A 177 11.96 4.12 -7.84
CA VAL A 177 12.97 3.76 -6.83
C VAL A 177 12.32 3.59 -5.45
N ALA A 178 11.41 4.49 -5.06
CA ALA A 178 10.72 4.44 -3.78
C ALA A 178 9.87 3.17 -3.62
N HIS A 179 9.13 2.77 -4.66
CA HIS A 179 8.39 1.49 -4.68
C HIS A 179 9.31 0.28 -4.53
N MET A 180 10.47 0.26 -5.22
CA MET A 180 11.45 -0.82 -5.07
C MET A 180 12.09 -0.85 -3.68
N MET A 181 12.34 0.32 -3.08
CA MET A 181 12.84 0.41 -1.71
C MET A 181 11.81 -0.11 -0.70
N TYR A 182 10.54 0.30 -0.84
CA TYR A 182 9.46 -0.18 0.02
C TYR A 182 9.33 -1.70 -0.05
N THR A 183 9.27 -2.28 -1.24
CA THR A 183 9.13 -3.74 -1.41
C THR A 183 10.32 -4.51 -0.87
N THR A 184 11.53 -3.96 -0.99
CA THR A 184 12.73 -4.54 -0.36
C THR A 184 12.60 -4.54 1.16
N VAL A 185 12.21 -3.42 1.77
CA VAL A 185 11.98 -3.34 3.22
C VAL A 185 10.85 -4.27 3.65
N PHE A 186 9.79 -4.38 2.85
CA PHE A 186 8.68 -5.29 3.11
C PHE A 186 9.15 -6.74 3.11
N GLN A 187 9.93 -7.16 2.11
CA GLN A 187 10.53 -8.50 2.07
C GLN A 187 11.41 -8.78 3.30
N MET A 188 12.24 -7.82 3.72
CA MET A 188 13.03 -7.97 4.95
C MET A 188 12.13 -8.07 6.19
N THR A 189 11.05 -7.29 6.24
CA THR A 189 10.07 -7.35 7.34
C THR A 189 9.34 -8.70 7.37
N VAL A 190 9.06 -9.31 6.21
CA VAL A 190 8.51 -10.67 6.13
C VAL A 190 9.52 -11.70 6.67
N ASN A 191 10.80 -11.58 6.31
CA ASN A 191 11.81 -12.59 6.65
C ASN A 191 12.35 -12.48 8.09
N LEU A 192 12.51 -11.26 8.59
CA LEU A 192 13.19 -10.94 9.85
C LEU A 192 12.28 -10.24 10.86
N GLY A 193 11.07 -9.85 10.44
CA GLY A 193 10.07 -9.28 11.33
C GLY A 193 9.54 -10.29 12.35
N PRO A 194 8.69 -9.81 13.27
CA PRO A 194 8.26 -10.60 14.41
C PRO A 194 7.42 -11.82 13.98
N GLU A 195 7.61 -12.94 14.68
CA GLU A 195 6.91 -14.20 14.39
C GLU A 195 5.38 -14.04 14.48
N ASP A 196 4.92 -13.11 15.31
CA ASP A 196 3.52 -12.79 15.48
C ASP A 196 2.92 -11.92 14.37
N TRP A 197 3.66 -11.61 13.30
CA TRP A 197 3.16 -10.91 12.12
C TRP A 197 3.54 -11.57 10.79
N ARG A 198 4.58 -12.40 10.76
CA ARG A 198 5.12 -13.02 9.54
C ARG A 198 4.01 -13.68 8.68
N PRO A 199 3.83 -13.24 7.42
CA PRO A 199 2.83 -13.81 6.53
C PRO A 199 3.27 -15.17 5.98
N HIS A 200 2.29 -16.00 5.63
CA HIS A 200 2.53 -17.30 4.98
C HIS A 200 2.63 -17.12 3.46
N THR A 201 1.71 -16.35 2.90
CA THR A 201 1.65 -15.99 1.47
C THR A 201 1.25 -14.52 1.37
N TRP A 202 1.83 -13.81 0.41
CA TRP A 202 1.52 -12.40 0.15
C TRP A 202 1.75 -12.08 -1.32
N ASP A 203 0.97 -11.12 -1.81
CA ASP A 203 0.99 -10.58 -3.16
C ASP A 203 0.85 -9.05 -3.12
N TYR A 204 1.06 -8.40 -4.26
CA TYR A 204 0.85 -6.96 -4.39
C TYR A 204 -0.65 -6.65 -4.35
N GLY A 205 -1.03 -5.66 -3.57
CA GLY A 205 -2.39 -5.14 -3.50
C GLY A 205 -2.67 -4.12 -4.61
N TRP A 206 -3.93 -3.68 -4.71
CA TRP A 206 -4.39 -2.83 -5.80
C TRP A 206 -3.72 -1.46 -5.84
N SER A 207 -3.27 -0.94 -4.69
CA SER A 207 -2.69 0.41 -4.64
C SER A 207 -1.22 0.45 -5.03
N TYR A 208 -0.59 -0.72 -5.17
CA TYR A 208 0.80 -0.84 -5.61
C TYR A 208 0.92 -0.94 -7.14
N GLY A 209 -0.12 -1.45 -7.83
CA GLY A 209 -0.16 -1.60 -9.29
C GLY A 209 -0.63 -0.34 -10.00
#